data_AF-A0A7G2CF04-F1
#
_entry.id   AF-A0A7G2CF04-F1
#
_cell.length_a   1.000
_cell.length_b   1.000
_cell.length_c   1.000
_cell.angle_alpha   90.00
_cell.angle_beta   90.00
_cell.angle_gamma   90.00
#
_symmetry.space_group_name_H-M   'P 1'
#
loop_
_entity.id
_entity.type
_entity.pdbx_description
1 polymer ?
#
loop_
_entity_poly.entity_id
_entity_poly.type
_entity_poly.pdbx_seq_one_letter_code
_entity_poly.pdbx_strand_id
1 'polypeptide(L)'
;MRRCFSNTLTVRDFWRDWHASFNLWIVRYMYIPMGGKANILYSLFPIFLFIAMWHDPALHLIKWALCIVVIFILELVVQQGYERVLAKPVRRAMSEGERAGGLTRPLARWLSRLSAERRGQLYRLLRACGGAAILFGLIVANLIGFNIQPDFVHSKGDSQTDKSIFHAIKECDFLTWLMIGLCMFFPAVLSGIQRDWEQYRIRQKKKAYGLQ
;
A
#
# COMPACT_ATOMS: atom_id res chain seq x y z
N MET A 1 -12.66 -11.87 -4.25
CA MET A 1 -13.18 -10.81 -5.12
C MET A 1 -12.06 -9.81 -5.36
N ARG A 2 -11.81 -9.44 -6.62
CA ARG A 2 -10.92 -8.33 -6.95
C ARG A 2 -11.58 -7.04 -6.45
N ARG A 3 -10.79 -6.17 -5.83
CA ARG A 3 -11.27 -4.90 -5.31
C ARG A 3 -10.84 -3.80 -6.26
N CYS A 4 -11.50 -2.65 -6.18
CA CYS A 4 -10.96 -1.45 -6.82
C CYS A 4 -9.58 -1.16 -6.22
N PHE A 5 -8.60 -0.77 -7.05
CA PHE A 5 -7.24 -0.47 -6.60
C PHE A 5 -7.21 0.68 -5.57
N SER A 6 -8.22 1.55 -5.57
CA SER A 6 -8.42 2.60 -4.55
C SER A 6 -8.86 2.06 -3.17
N ASN A 7 -9.09 0.75 -3.05
CA ASN A 7 -9.44 0.05 -1.81
C ASN A 7 -8.30 -0.87 -1.34
N THR A 8 -7.06 -0.41 -1.48
CA THR A 8 -5.86 -1.18 -1.12
C THR A 8 -5.16 -0.52 0.06
N LEU A 9 -4.70 -1.33 1.02
CA LEU A 9 -4.05 -0.87 2.26
C LEU A 9 -2.55 -1.11 2.28
N THR A 10 -2.07 -1.86 1.29
CA THR A 10 -0.70 -2.33 1.18
C THR A 10 -0.25 -2.08 -0.23
N VAL A 11 1.04 -1.82 -0.41
CA VAL A 11 1.64 -1.65 -1.74
C VAL A 11 1.41 -2.92 -2.54
N ARG A 12 1.54 -4.10 -1.91
CA ARG A 12 1.18 -5.38 -2.55
C ARG A 12 -0.26 -5.46 -3.03
N ASP A 13 -1.23 -5.04 -2.22
CA ASP A 13 -2.64 -5.04 -2.63
C ASP A 13 -2.85 -4.09 -3.81
N PHE A 14 -2.21 -2.92 -3.79
CA PHE A 14 -2.26 -1.97 -4.91
C PHE A 14 -1.80 -2.62 -6.20
N TRP A 15 -0.59 -3.19 -6.25
CA TRP A 15 -0.05 -3.83 -7.46
C TRP A 15 -0.83 -5.07 -7.91
N ARG A 16 -1.49 -5.74 -6.98
CA ARG A 16 -2.35 -6.89 -7.30
C ARG A 16 -3.61 -6.47 -8.05
N ASP A 17 -4.19 -5.34 -7.65
CA ASP A 17 -5.45 -4.83 -8.16
C ASP A 17 -5.25 -3.78 -9.29
N TRP A 18 -4.07 -3.14 -9.38
CA TRP A 18 -3.62 -2.28 -10.48
C TRP A 18 -3.25 -3.14 -11.70
N HIS A 19 -3.75 -2.78 -12.88
CA HIS A 19 -3.56 -3.57 -14.12
C HIS A 19 -3.86 -5.07 -13.89
N ALA A 20 -5.02 -5.37 -13.30
CA ALA A 20 -5.32 -6.69 -12.74
C ALA A 20 -5.26 -7.85 -13.76
N SER A 21 -5.50 -7.60 -15.05
CA SER A 21 -5.33 -8.59 -16.12
C SER A 21 -3.85 -8.94 -16.32
N PHE A 22 -2.99 -7.93 -16.38
CA PHE A 22 -1.55 -8.09 -16.50
C PHE A 22 -0.94 -8.74 -15.25
N ASN A 23 -1.32 -8.30 -14.04
CA ASN A 23 -0.89 -8.96 -12.81
C ASN A 23 -1.29 -10.45 -12.77
N LEU A 24 -2.46 -10.82 -13.30
CA LEU A 24 -2.85 -12.24 -13.41
C LEU A 24 -1.90 -13.03 -14.31
N TRP A 25 -1.49 -12.44 -15.43
CA TRP A 25 -0.53 -13.05 -16.34
C TRP A 25 0.84 -13.22 -15.65
N ILE A 26 1.36 -12.17 -15.02
CA ILE A 26 2.61 -12.20 -14.25
C ILE A 26 2.56 -13.29 -13.18
N VAL A 27 1.47 -13.37 -12.42
CA VAL A 27 1.34 -14.38 -11.37
C VAL A 27 1.38 -15.80 -11.94
N ARG A 28 0.67 -16.04 -13.04
CA ARG A 28 0.55 -17.38 -13.66
C ARG A 28 1.83 -17.83 -14.35
N TYR A 29 2.48 -16.94 -15.09
CA TYR A 29 3.58 -17.30 -15.99
C TYR A 29 4.97 -16.95 -15.46
N MET A 30 5.08 -16.11 -14.44
CA MET A 30 6.37 -15.73 -13.85
C MET A 30 6.45 -16.12 -12.37
N TYR A 31 5.54 -15.59 -11.54
CA TYR A 31 5.64 -15.75 -10.08
C TYR A 31 5.48 -17.20 -9.61
N ILE A 32 4.46 -17.92 -10.09
CA ILE A 32 4.23 -19.32 -9.71
C ILE A 32 5.40 -20.22 -10.17
N PRO A 33 5.86 -20.18 -11.44
CA PRO A 33 7.02 -20.94 -11.89
C PRO A 33 8.32 -20.66 -11.11
N MET A 34 8.52 -19.44 -10.61
CA MET A 34 9.72 -19.06 -9.83
C MET A 34 9.68 -19.49 -8.35
N GLY A 35 8.69 -20.29 -7.94
CA GLY A 35 8.58 -20.81 -6.57
C GLY A 35 7.67 -19.99 -5.65
N GLY A 36 7.01 -18.96 -6.19
CA GLY A 36 5.96 -18.20 -5.52
C GLY A 36 6.32 -17.75 -4.11
N LYS A 37 5.54 -18.20 -3.11
CA LYS A 37 5.69 -17.78 -1.71
C LYS A 37 7.01 -18.23 -1.06
N ALA A 38 7.61 -19.32 -1.53
CA ALA A 38 8.87 -19.81 -0.97
C ALA A 38 10.04 -18.89 -1.35
N ASN A 39 9.99 -18.32 -2.56
CA ASN A 39 11.09 -17.57 -3.17
C ASN A 39 10.66 -16.15 -3.55
N ILE A 40 9.94 -15.46 -2.64
CA ILE A 40 9.39 -14.12 -2.92
C ILE A 40 10.49 -13.15 -3.35
N LEU A 41 11.62 -13.10 -2.62
CA LEU A 41 12.70 -12.17 -2.91
C LEU A 41 13.33 -12.42 -4.29
N TYR A 42 13.49 -13.69 -4.67
CA TYR A 42 14.03 -14.07 -5.98
C TYR A 42 13.05 -13.81 -7.13
N SER A 43 11.75 -13.89 -6.86
CA SER A 43 10.72 -13.66 -7.87
C SER A 43 10.46 -12.17 -8.14
N LEU A 44 10.64 -11.31 -7.12
CA LEU A 44 10.28 -9.89 -7.22
C LEU A 44 11.13 -9.14 -8.24
N PHE A 45 12.46 -9.28 -8.19
CA PHE A 45 13.35 -8.50 -9.05
C PHE A 45 13.16 -8.80 -10.56
N PRO A 46 13.14 -10.07 -11.03
CA PRO A 46 12.88 -10.39 -12.43
C PRO A 46 11.49 -9.95 -12.90
N ILE A 47 10.47 -10.03 -12.04
CA ILE A 47 9.11 -9.56 -12.35
C ILE A 47 9.12 -8.05 -12.59
N PHE A 48 9.66 -7.25 -11.66
CA PHE A 48 9.66 -5.80 -11.81
C PHE A 48 10.58 -5.31 -12.94
N LEU A 49 11.67 -6.03 -13.22
CA LEU A 49 12.50 -5.78 -14.39
C LEU A 49 11.73 -6.04 -15.70
N PHE A 50 10.98 -7.14 -15.78
CA PHE A 50 10.12 -7.43 -16.92
C PHE A 50 9.02 -6.36 -17.08
N ILE A 51 8.40 -5.92 -15.98
CA ILE A 51 7.40 -4.86 -16.00
C ILE A 51 7.99 -3.56 -16.55
N ALA A 52 9.18 -3.16 -16.08
CA ALA A 52 9.87 -1.98 -16.60
C ALA A 52 10.14 -2.09 -18.10
N MET A 53 10.70 -3.22 -18.54
CA MET A 53 10.99 -3.47 -19.96
C MET A 53 9.73 -3.55 -20.83
N TRP A 54 8.62 -4.06 -20.29
CA TRP A 54 7.33 -4.14 -20.97
C TRP A 54 6.72 -2.74 -21.22
N HIS A 55 7.00 -1.78 -20.34
CA HIS A 55 6.50 -0.41 -20.48
C HIS A 55 7.34 0.43 -21.45
N ASP A 56 8.67 0.45 -21.30
CA ASP A 56 9.60 1.13 -22.21
C ASP A 56 11.01 0.51 -22.04
N PRO A 57 11.76 0.23 -23.12
CA PRO A 57 13.14 -0.25 -23.01
C PRO A 57 14.14 0.76 -22.43
N ALA A 58 13.72 1.96 -22.01
CA ALA A 58 14.59 2.96 -21.44
C ALA A 58 15.20 2.56 -20.07
N LEU A 59 16.52 2.77 -19.92
CA LEU A 59 17.29 2.40 -18.73
C LEU A 59 16.84 3.11 -17.43
N HIS A 60 16.11 4.23 -17.52
CA HIS A 60 15.62 4.94 -16.33
C HIS A 60 14.54 4.15 -15.58
N LEU A 61 13.74 3.32 -16.27
CA LEU A 61 12.71 2.49 -15.64
C LEU A 61 13.30 1.37 -14.77
N ILE A 62 14.56 1.00 -14.97
CA ILE A 62 15.25 0.05 -14.08
C ILE A 62 15.42 0.64 -12.67
N LYS A 63 15.75 1.95 -12.57
CA LYS A 63 15.86 2.64 -11.27
C LYS A 63 14.52 2.69 -10.55
N TRP A 64 13.45 2.97 -11.30
CA TRP A 64 12.08 2.92 -10.78
C TRP A 64 11.70 1.51 -10.30
N ALA A 65 11.96 0.47 -11.10
CA ALA A 65 11.70 -0.92 -10.73
C ALA A 65 12.45 -1.31 -9.45
N LEU A 66 13.72 -0.91 -9.30
CA LEU A 66 14.49 -1.15 -8.09
C LEU A 66 13.88 -0.45 -6.87
N CYS A 67 13.45 0.82 -7.02
CA CYS A 67 12.77 1.56 -5.96
C CYS A 67 11.49 0.85 -5.49
N ILE A 68 10.66 0.39 -6.43
CA ILE A 68 9.44 -0.35 -6.10
C ILE A 68 9.77 -1.67 -5.40
N VAL A 69 10.76 -2.43 -5.87
CA VAL A 69 11.21 -3.67 -5.21
C VAL A 69 11.65 -3.41 -3.77
N VAL A 70 12.41 -2.33 -3.52
CA VAL A 70 12.83 -1.94 -2.17
C VAL A 70 11.61 -1.64 -1.29
N ILE A 71 10.64 -0.87 -1.79
CA ILE A 71 9.39 -0.58 -1.07
C ILE A 71 8.64 -1.87 -0.71
N PHE A 72 8.56 -2.84 -1.63
CA PHE A 72 7.94 -4.14 -1.37
C PHE A 72 8.64 -4.95 -0.28
N ILE A 73 9.97 -4.96 -0.30
CA ILE A 73 10.78 -5.67 0.70
C ILE A 73 10.62 -4.99 2.06
N LEU A 74 10.67 -3.66 2.10
CA LEU A 74 10.44 -2.89 3.32
C LEU A 74 9.05 -3.15 3.89
N GLU A 75 8.01 -3.16 3.06
CA GLU A 75 6.65 -3.50 3.50
C GLU A 75 6.59 -4.90 4.11
N LEU A 76 7.24 -5.89 3.48
CA LEU A 76 7.33 -7.26 3.99
C LEU A 76 8.02 -7.33 5.35
N VAL A 77 9.17 -6.67 5.50
CA VAL A 77 9.97 -6.66 6.73
C VAL A 77 9.22 -5.94 7.85
N VAL A 78 8.64 -4.78 7.57
CA VAL A 78 7.85 -4.00 8.53
C VAL A 78 6.62 -4.79 8.97
N GLN A 79 5.90 -5.43 8.05
CA GLN A 79 4.74 -6.25 8.39
C GLN A 79 5.11 -7.43 9.30
N GLN A 80 6.21 -8.13 9.00
CA GLN A 80 6.70 -9.23 9.82
C GLN A 80 7.21 -8.76 11.19
N GLY A 81 7.94 -7.65 11.23
CA GLY A 81 8.44 -7.03 12.45
C GLY A 81 7.30 -6.57 13.37
N TYR A 82 6.32 -5.85 12.80
CA TYR A 82 5.12 -5.42 13.52
C TYR A 82 4.38 -6.60 14.16
N GLU A 83 4.16 -7.68 13.41
CA GLU A 83 3.46 -8.86 13.92
C GLU A 83 4.20 -9.54 15.07
N ARG A 84 5.53 -9.66 14.96
CA ARG A 84 6.37 -10.32 15.97
C ARG A 84 6.56 -9.47 17.22
N VAL A 85 6.84 -8.18 17.06
CA VAL A 85 7.28 -7.28 18.14
C VAL A 85 6.10 -6.62 18.83
N LEU A 86 5.09 -6.17 18.08
CA LEU A 86 4.00 -5.38 18.65
C LEU A 86 2.69 -6.16 18.71
N ALA A 87 2.23 -6.70 17.58
CA ALA A 87 0.87 -7.22 17.48
C ALA A 87 0.64 -8.47 18.34
N LYS A 88 1.52 -9.48 18.25
CA LYS A 88 1.41 -10.69 19.08
C LYS A 88 1.56 -10.39 20.58
N PRO A 89 2.58 -9.65 21.05
CA PRO A 89 2.74 -9.37 22.47
C PRO A 89 1.64 -8.48 23.04
N VAL A 90 1.16 -7.47 22.30
CA VAL A 90 0.05 -6.62 22.75
C VAL A 90 -1.26 -7.42 22.83
N ARG A 91 -1.56 -8.27 21.84
CA ARG A 91 -2.74 -9.15 21.89
C ARG A 91 -2.71 -10.09 23.10
N ARG A 92 -1.55 -10.69 23.40
CA ARG A 92 -1.35 -11.51 24.60
C ARG A 92 -1.52 -10.71 25.88
N ALA A 93 -0.91 -9.53 25.98
CA ALA A 93 -1.05 -8.65 27.14
C ALA A 93 -2.50 -8.21 27.37
N MET A 94 -3.27 -8.00 26.30
CA MET A 94 -4.70 -7.68 26.39
C MET A 94 -5.56 -8.88 26.84
N SER A 95 -5.16 -10.12 26.52
CA SER A 95 -5.87 -11.33 26.98
C SER A 95 -5.48 -11.77 28.39
N GLU A 96 -4.22 -11.57 28.78
CA GLU A 96 -3.66 -12.03 30.06
C GLU A 96 -3.80 -10.98 31.18
N GLY A 97 -4.18 -9.74 30.86
CA GLY A 97 -4.41 -8.67 31.84
C GLY A 97 -3.16 -8.28 32.62
N GLU A 98 -3.26 -8.22 33.95
CA GLU A 98 -2.17 -7.77 34.83
C GLU A 98 -0.95 -8.72 34.85
N ARG A 99 -1.11 -9.98 34.41
CA ARG A 99 -0.06 -11.00 34.44
C ARG A 99 1.04 -10.82 33.39
N ALA A 100 0.79 -10.07 32.32
CA ALA A 100 1.74 -9.97 31.21
C ALA A 100 2.88 -8.99 31.50
N GLY A 101 4.09 -9.46 31.84
CA GLY A 101 5.31 -8.63 31.97
C GLY A 101 5.88 -8.15 30.63
N GLY A 102 6.49 -6.95 30.58
CA GLY A 102 7.26 -6.47 29.42
C GLY A 102 7.02 -5.02 28.96
N LEU A 103 7.78 -4.59 27.96
CA LEU A 103 7.79 -3.22 27.39
C LEU A 103 6.46 -2.81 26.72
N THR A 104 5.64 -3.77 26.32
CA THR A 104 4.35 -3.54 25.63
C THR A 104 3.17 -3.30 26.59
N ARG A 105 3.37 -3.44 27.91
CA ARG A 105 2.38 -3.16 28.97
C ARG A 105 1.76 -1.76 28.93
N PRO A 106 2.52 -0.65 28.87
CA PRO A 106 1.94 0.69 28.88
C PRO A 106 1.01 0.91 27.68
N LEU A 107 1.40 0.41 26.50
CA LEU A 107 0.58 0.49 25.30
C LEU A 107 -0.70 -0.34 25.43
N ALA A 108 -0.60 -1.59 25.91
CA ALA A 108 -1.75 -2.45 26.13
C ALA A 108 -2.74 -1.86 27.15
N ARG A 109 -2.25 -1.27 28.24
CA ARG A 109 -3.07 -0.57 29.25
C ARG A 109 -3.70 0.70 28.71
N TRP A 110 -2.99 1.48 27.91
CA TRP A 110 -3.57 2.65 27.26
C TRP A 110 -4.67 2.25 26.28
N LEU A 111 -4.44 1.21 25.47
CA LEU A 111 -5.45 0.67 24.56
C LEU A 111 -6.65 0.07 25.31
N SER A 112 -6.47 -0.56 26.48
CA SER A 112 -7.58 -1.13 27.25
C SER A 112 -8.46 -0.05 27.90
N ARG A 113 -7.92 1.14 28.18
CA ARG A 113 -8.69 2.30 28.69
C ARG A 113 -9.61 2.93 27.64
N LEU A 114 -9.36 2.69 26.35
CA LEU A 114 -10.21 3.20 25.27
C LEU A 114 -11.47 2.33 25.11
N SER A 115 -12.62 2.97 24.97
CA SER A 115 -13.87 2.26 24.63
C SER A 115 -13.68 1.45 23.34
N ALA A 116 -14.37 0.31 23.23
CA ALA A 116 -14.32 -0.51 22.01
C ALA A 116 -14.69 0.30 20.76
N GLU A 117 -15.61 1.26 20.91
CA GLU A 117 -16.03 2.17 19.86
C GLU A 117 -14.91 3.13 19.43
N ARG A 118 -14.24 3.81 20.38
CA ARG A 118 -13.12 4.73 20.08
C ARG A 118 -11.94 4.01 19.44
N ARG A 119 -11.63 2.78 19.87
CA ARG A 119 -10.61 1.93 19.22
C ARG A 119 -10.98 1.60 17.79
N GLY A 120 -12.25 1.28 17.54
CA GLY A 120 -12.77 1.03 16.20
C GLY A 120 -12.70 2.26 15.30
N GLN A 121 -13.06 3.44 15.83
CA GLN A 121 -12.97 4.72 15.10
C GLN A 121 -11.53 5.06 14.74
N LEU A 122 -10.60 4.99 15.70
CA LEU A 122 -9.18 5.25 15.46
C LEU A 122 -8.60 4.28 14.42
N TYR A 123 -8.93 3.00 14.53
CA TYR A 123 -8.48 2.01 13.57
C TYR A 123 -9.00 2.27 12.15
N ARG A 124 -10.27 2.68 12.00
CA ARG A 124 -10.83 3.08 10.70
C ARG A 124 -10.14 4.33 10.15
N LEU A 125 -9.86 5.32 10.99
CA LEU A 125 -9.16 6.55 10.58
C LEU A 125 -7.74 6.24 10.12
N LEU A 126 -6.94 5.54 10.93
CA LEU A 126 -5.57 5.16 10.59
C LEU A 126 -5.53 4.35 9.29
N ARG A 127 -6.50 3.45 9.11
CA ARG A 127 -6.64 2.67 7.88
C ARG A 127 -6.92 3.56 6.66
N ALA A 128 -7.85 4.52 6.78
CA ALA A 128 -8.19 5.43 5.68
C ALA A 128 -7.02 6.35 5.33
N CYS A 129 -6.34 6.93 6.34
CA CYS A 129 -5.15 7.75 6.14
C CYS A 129 -4.03 6.94 5.46
N GLY A 130 -3.77 5.72 5.93
CA GLY A 130 -2.75 4.85 5.35
C GLY A 130 -3.06 4.45 3.90
N GLY A 131 -4.31 4.08 3.62
CA GLY A 131 -4.74 3.76 2.25
C GLY A 131 -4.63 4.96 1.31
N ALA A 132 -5.06 6.15 1.74
CA ALA A 132 -4.94 7.38 0.96
C ALA A 132 -3.47 7.74 0.68
N ALA A 133 -2.60 7.62 1.70
CA ALA A 133 -1.17 7.90 1.56
C ALA A 133 -0.47 6.93 0.58
N ILE A 134 -0.79 5.64 0.66
CA ILE A 134 -0.24 4.63 -0.26
C ILE A 134 -0.71 4.88 -1.69
N LEU A 135 -2.01 5.12 -1.88
CA LEU A 135 -2.58 5.38 -3.20
C LEU A 135 -1.94 6.62 -3.83
N PHE A 136 -1.90 7.74 -3.10
CA PHE A 136 -1.27 8.97 -3.56
C PHE A 136 0.21 8.78 -3.85
N GLY A 137 0.95 8.18 -2.90
CA GLY A 137 2.39 7.94 -3.03
C GLY A 137 2.75 7.07 -4.23
N LEU A 138 1.97 6.02 -4.52
CA LEU A 138 2.22 5.15 -5.68
C LEU A 138 1.81 5.80 -7.00
N ILE A 139 0.75 6.61 -7.02
CA ILE A 139 0.40 7.41 -8.22
C ILE A 139 1.52 8.39 -8.53
N VAL A 140 2.01 9.12 -7.53
CA VAL A 140 3.12 10.07 -7.70
C VAL A 140 4.41 9.35 -8.10
N ALA A 141 4.75 8.24 -7.44
CA ALA A 141 5.95 7.46 -7.77
C ALA A 141 5.91 6.89 -9.20
N ASN A 142 4.74 6.44 -9.66
CA ASN A 142 4.55 5.98 -11.04
C ASN A 142 4.61 7.16 -12.02
N LEU A 143 3.95 8.28 -11.72
CA LEU A 143 3.98 9.47 -12.56
C LEU A 143 5.42 9.96 -12.77
N ILE A 144 6.17 10.13 -11.68
CA ILE A 144 7.58 10.54 -11.73
C ILE A 144 8.41 9.48 -12.49
N GLY A 145 8.23 8.19 -12.15
CA GLY A 145 8.97 7.09 -12.75
C GLY A 145 8.85 7.01 -14.27
N PHE A 146 7.66 7.23 -14.82
CA PHE A 146 7.39 7.15 -16.26
C PHE A 146 7.61 8.46 -17.03
N ASN A 147 7.73 9.60 -16.35
CA ASN A 147 7.95 10.90 -17.02
C ASN A 147 9.41 11.37 -17.01
N ILE A 148 10.30 10.77 -16.21
CA ILE A 148 11.72 11.10 -16.24
C ILE A 148 12.34 10.59 -17.55
N GLN A 149 12.58 11.48 -18.50
CA GLN A 149 13.31 11.17 -19.73
C GLN A 149 14.83 11.26 -19.49
N PRO A 150 15.64 10.35 -20.05
CA PRO A 150 17.08 10.42 -19.90
C PRO A 150 17.70 11.47 -20.84
N ASP A 151 18.61 12.29 -20.33
CA ASP A 151 19.26 13.43 -21.02
C ASP A 151 20.18 13.06 -22.22
N PHE A 152 20.16 11.81 -22.70
CA PHE A 152 21.18 11.32 -23.65
C PHE A 152 21.08 11.92 -25.06
N VAL A 153 19.97 12.58 -25.42
CA VAL A 153 19.76 13.12 -26.79
C VAL A 153 19.52 14.65 -26.82
N HIS A 154 19.22 15.29 -25.68
CA HIS A 154 19.02 16.74 -25.63
C HIS A 154 20.04 17.44 -24.74
N SER A 155 20.82 18.32 -25.38
CA SER A 155 21.70 19.31 -24.77
C SER A 155 21.04 20.02 -23.58
N LYS A 156 21.46 19.65 -22.36
CA LYS A 156 21.60 20.54 -21.19
C LYS A 156 20.46 21.58 -20.98
N GLY A 157 19.22 21.16 -21.14
CA GLY A 157 18.06 22.00 -20.91
C GLY A 157 16.93 21.14 -20.40
N ASP A 158 16.54 21.31 -19.13
CA ASP A 158 15.45 20.54 -18.55
C ASP A 158 14.23 20.58 -19.48
N SER A 159 13.59 19.43 -19.66
CA SER A 159 12.38 19.28 -20.46
C SER A 159 11.40 20.41 -20.14
N GLN A 160 10.82 21.06 -21.16
CA GLN A 160 9.82 22.12 -20.91
C GLN A 160 8.64 21.59 -20.08
N THR A 161 8.31 20.32 -20.24
CA THR A 161 7.32 19.61 -19.43
C THR A 161 7.73 19.54 -17.97
N ASP A 162 8.99 19.21 -17.67
CA ASP A 162 9.46 19.17 -16.28
C ASP A 162 9.43 20.56 -15.64
N LYS A 163 9.90 21.58 -16.36
CA LYS A 163 9.88 22.97 -15.86
C LYS A 163 8.46 23.43 -15.54
N SER A 164 7.51 23.20 -16.46
CA SER A 164 6.10 23.56 -16.25
C SER A 164 5.46 22.79 -15.09
N ILE A 165 5.74 21.49 -14.96
CA ILE A 165 5.24 20.68 -13.83
C ILE A 165 5.80 21.19 -12.51
N PHE A 166 7.12 21.37 -12.39
CA PHE A 166 7.73 21.83 -11.15
C PHE A 166 7.34 23.26 -10.79
N HIS A 167 7.14 24.12 -11.80
CA HIS A 167 6.60 25.46 -11.61
C HIS A 167 5.17 25.40 -11.05
N ALA A 168 4.27 24.63 -11.69
CA ALA A 168 2.91 24.46 -11.23
C ALA A 168 2.82 23.86 -9.81
N ILE A 169 3.68 22.89 -9.47
CA ILE A 169 3.77 22.29 -8.13
C ILE A 169 4.18 23.35 -7.09
N LYS A 170 5.15 24.20 -7.44
CA LYS A 170 5.68 25.23 -6.55
C LYS A 170 4.71 26.41 -6.38
N GLU A 171 3.94 26.71 -7.41
CA GLU A 171 2.92 27.76 -7.41
C GLU A 171 1.57 27.33 -6.81
N CYS A 172 1.38 26.02 -6.55
CA CYS A 172 0.15 25.55 -5.94
C CYS A 172 -0.01 26.05 -4.50
N ASP A 173 -1.08 26.81 -4.27
CA ASP A 173 -1.49 27.25 -2.95
C ASP A 173 -1.83 26.08 -2.01
N PHE A 174 -1.77 26.34 -0.71
CA PHE A 174 -2.14 25.37 0.34
C PHE A 174 -3.55 24.78 0.12
N LEU A 175 -4.50 25.58 -0.35
CA LEU A 175 -5.87 25.13 -0.59
C LEU A 175 -5.92 24.04 -1.68
N THR A 176 -5.11 24.16 -2.72
CA THR A 176 -5.02 23.16 -3.80
C THR A 176 -4.49 21.84 -3.26
N TRP A 177 -3.43 21.88 -2.47
CA TRP A 177 -2.88 20.68 -1.81
C TRP A 177 -3.88 20.06 -0.83
N LEU A 178 -4.63 20.88 -0.09
CA LEU A 178 -5.70 20.40 0.79
C LEU A 178 -6.80 19.70 -0.02
N MET A 179 -7.24 20.29 -1.13
CA MET A 179 -8.27 19.70 -1.99
C MET A 179 -7.81 18.38 -2.60
N ILE A 180 -6.57 18.28 -3.09
CA ILE A 180 -5.99 17.02 -3.57
C ILE A 180 -5.98 15.97 -2.44
N GLY A 181 -5.54 16.37 -1.24
CA GLY A 181 -5.53 15.48 -0.07
C GLY A 181 -6.92 14.97 0.29
N LEU A 182 -7.93 15.85 0.30
CA LEU A 182 -9.33 15.48 0.54
C LEU A 182 -9.87 14.56 -0.55
N CYS A 183 -9.61 14.87 -1.83
CA CYS A 183 -9.99 14.04 -2.97
C CYS A 183 -9.40 12.63 -2.92
N MET A 184 -8.24 12.43 -2.29
CA MET A 184 -7.66 11.10 -2.07
C MET A 184 -8.21 10.44 -0.79
N PHE A 185 -8.47 11.22 0.24
CA PHE A 185 -8.94 10.72 1.54
C PHE A 185 -10.39 10.23 1.49
N PHE A 186 -11.31 10.98 0.87
CA PHE A 186 -12.73 10.61 0.82
C PHE A 186 -12.97 9.25 0.15
N PRO A 187 -12.41 8.96 -1.05
CA PRO A 187 -12.51 7.63 -1.65
C PRO A 187 -11.89 6.53 -0.78
N ALA A 188 -10.79 6.80 -0.07
CA ALA A 188 -10.18 5.82 0.83
C ALA A 188 -11.07 5.49 2.05
N VAL A 189 -11.79 6.49 2.58
CA VAL A 189 -12.79 6.28 3.64
C VAL A 189 -13.97 5.45 3.10
N LEU A 190 -14.53 5.85 1.96
CA LEU A 190 -15.67 5.16 1.33
C LEU A 190 -15.32 3.71 1.01
N SER A 191 -14.12 3.46 0.49
CA SER A 191 -13.63 2.13 0.16
C SER A 191 -13.44 1.26 1.42
N GLY A 192 -12.95 1.86 2.51
CA GLY A 192 -12.88 1.25 3.84
C GLY A 192 -14.25 0.85 4.39
N ILE A 193 -15.24 1.73 4.29
CA ILE A 193 -16.63 1.48 4.71
C ILE A 193 -17.23 0.33 3.90
N GLN A 194 -17.10 0.37 2.58
CA GLN A 194 -17.60 -0.70 1.70
C GLN A 194 -16.99 -2.06 2.07
N ARG A 195 -15.69 -2.08 2.40
CA ARG A 195 -15.00 -3.30 2.81
C ARG A 195 -15.53 -3.87 4.13
N ASP A 196 -15.73 -3.02 5.11
CA ASP A 196 -16.26 -3.44 6.41
C ASP A 196 -17.71 -3.94 6.28
N TRP A 197 -18.51 -3.31 5.41
CA TRP A 197 -19.86 -3.78 5.04
C TRP A 197 -19.86 -5.15 4.38
N GLU A 198 -18.96 -5.39 3.41
CA GLU A 198 -18.83 -6.70 2.77
C GLU A 198 -18.45 -7.78 3.77
N GLN A 199 -17.50 -7.50 4.67
CA GLN A 199 -17.09 -8.43 5.72
C GLN A 199 -18.23 -8.72 6.69
N TYR A 200 -18.98 -7.69 7.10
CA TYR A 200 -20.16 -7.85 7.94
C TYR A 200 -21.20 -8.74 7.26
N ARG A 201 -21.52 -8.46 5.98
CA ARG A 201 -22.48 -9.25 5.19
C ARG A 201 -22.06 -10.71 5.05
N ILE A 202 -20.77 -10.98 4.81
CA ILE A 202 -20.24 -12.35 4.76
C ILE A 202 -20.40 -13.06 6.11
N ARG A 203 -20.10 -12.38 7.23
CA ARG A 203 -20.29 -12.97 8.57
C ARG A 203 -21.76 -13.27 8.87
N GLN A 204 -22.67 -12.39 8.46
CA GLN A 204 -24.11 -12.63 8.62
C GLN A 204 -24.58 -13.81 7.79
N LYS A 205 -24.15 -13.91 6.52
CA LYS A 205 -24.44 -15.08 5.68
C LYS A 205 -23.89 -16.37 6.29
N LYS A 206 -22.65 -16.36 6.76
CA LYS A 206 -22.05 -17.50 7.45
C LYS A 206 -22.89 -17.98 8.63
N LYS A 207 -23.35 -17.06 9.48
CA LYS A 207 -24.26 -17.37 10.60
C LYS A 207 -25.59 -17.94 10.12
N ALA A 208 -26.21 -17.32 9.11
CA ALA A 208 -27.49 -17.75 8.57
C ALA A 208 -27.44 -19.17 7.96
N TYR A 209 -26.31 -19.56 7.35
CA TYR A 209 -26.12 -20.87 6.73
C TYR A 209 -25.38 -21.88 7.63
N GLY A 210 -25.11 -21.55 8.91
CA GLY A 210 -24.40 -22.44 9.83
C GLY A 210 -22.94 -22.74 9.44
N LEU A 211 -22.33 -21.94 8.57
CA LEU A 211 -20.95 -22.10 8.13
C LEU A 211 -20.01 -21.38 9.12
N GLN A 212 -19.23 -22.14 9.90
CA GLN A 212 -18.18 -21.58 10.78
C GLN A 212 -17.01 -21.02 9.94
#